data_AF-A0A2E6D7K7-F1
#
_entry.id   AF-A0A2E6D7K7-F1
#
_cell.length_a   1.000
_cell.length_b   1.000
_cell.length_c   1.000
_cell.angle_alpha   90.00
_cell.angle_beta   90.00
_cell.angle_gamma   90.00
#
_symmetry.space_group_name_H-M   'P 1'
#
loop_
_entity.id
_entity.type
_entity.pdbx_description
1 polymer ?
#
loop_
_entity_poly.entity_id
_entity_poly.type
_entity_poly.pdbx_seq_one_letter_code
_entity_poly.pdbx_strand_id
1 'polypeptide(L)'
;MQLPLRHVILVLAGLAAPVLTHDAGARPGFRAQGDGDPERSLEDLLRQARAERDQILSKLRANVEVILGQMESATVRVRPEEALKSRKQMVALGPEIAPLLLTSLRPGPDPSRGERFRAMEVVQVLRELRSPSIGMQLLASSQRGEAEGRVNALRVLATDPNPERVMDGVRTVHAEAQAGVRTAALLALAQLGSPDLSELLAADFAQVEIVHIGSLLKGLA
;
A
#
# COMPACT_ATOMS: atom_id res chain seq x y z
N MET A 1 -18.49 32.66 16.10
CA MET A 1 -17.73 32.61 14.84
C MET A 1 -17.77 31.19 14.30
N GLN A 2 -18.54 30.98 13.24
CA GLN A 2 -18.76 29.69 12.59
C GLN A 2 -17.86 29.57 11.36
N LEU A 3 -17.13 28.46 11.21
CA LEU A 3 -16.72 27.90 9.92
C LEU A 3 -16.72 26.36 10.02
N PRO A 4 -17.36 25.64 9.08
CA PRO A 4 -17.73 24.24 9.25
C PRO A 4 -16.73 23.21 8.69
N LEU A 5 -16.66 22.09 9.40
CA LEU A 5 -16.18 20.76 8.97
C LEU A 5 -16.74 20.39 7.59
N ARG A 6 -15.86 20.04 6.64
CA ARG A 6 -16.24 19.23 5.46
C ARG A 6 -15.18 18.18 5.16
N HIS A 7 -15.44 16.99 5.70
CA HIS A 7 -14.85 15.73 5.28
C HIS A 7 -15.48 15.36 3.93
N VAL A 8 -14.67 15.15 2.90
CA VAL A 8 -15.13 14.57 1.62
C VAL A 8 -14.72 13.11 1.64
N ILE A 9 -15.65 12.25 2.05
CA ILE A 9 -15.58 10.80 1.89
C ILE A 9 -16.35 10.48 0.61
N LEU A 10 -15.65 10.00 -0.42
CA LEU A 10 -16.24 9.54 -1.68
C LEU A 10 -16.31 8.02 -1.63
N VAL A 11 -17.45 7.49 -1.19
CA VAL A 11 -17.81 6.07 -1.28
C VAL A 11 -18.58 5.89 -2.58
N LEU A 12 -18.01 5.12 -3.51
CA LEU A 12 -18.70 4.60 -4.68
C LEU A 12 -19.17 3.17 -4.35
N ALA A 13 -20.44 3.05 -3.96
CA ALA A 13 -21.15 1.78 -3.90
C ALA A 13 -21.86 1.55 -5.24
N GLY A 14 -21.61 0.38 -5.84
CA GLY A 14 -22.27 -0.06 -7.05
C GLY A 14 -23.47 -0.97 -6.79
N LEU A 15 -24.39 -0.90 -7.75
CA LEU A 15 -25.31 -1.92 -8.27
C LEU A 15 -26.74 -2.11 -7.71
N ALA A 16 -27.67 -1.93 -8.67
CA ALA A 16 -29.00 -2.52 -8.88
C ALA A 16 -30.21 -1.93 -8.10
N ALA A 17 -31.07 -1.07 -8.66
CA ALA A 17 -32.11 -1.21 -9.72
C ALA A 17 -33.51 -0.89 -9.10
N PRO A 18 -34.63 -0.76 -9.85
CA PRO A 18 -35.20 0.51 -10.29
C PRO A 18 -36.62 0.79 -9.76
N VAL A 19 -37.01 2.06 -9.53
CA VAL A 19 -38.42 2.49 -9.52
C VAL A 19 -38.54 3.87 -10.17
N LEU A 20 -39.45 3.95 -11.13
CA LEU A 20 -39.86 5.12 -11.90
C LEU A 20 -40.56 6.16 -11.02
N THR A 21 -40.11 7.41 -11.04
CA THR A 21 -40.99 8.59 -10.99
C THR A 21 -40.32 9.77 -11.70
N HIS A 22 -41.01 10.25 -12.74
CA HIS A 22 -40.87 11.55 -13.39
C HIS A 22 -41.02 12.68 -12.36
N ASP A 23 -40.13 13.67 -12.29
CA ASP A 23 -40.39 15.03 -12.80
C ASP A 23 -39.21 16.00 -12.54
N ALA A 24 -39.16 17.01 -13.39
CA ALA A 24 -38.17 18.02 -13.69
C ALA A 24 -37.32 18.63 -12.56
N GLY A 25 -36.00 18.63 -12.81
CA GLY A 25 -35.03 19.51 -12.18
C GLY A 25 -33.78 19.58 -13.05
N ALA A 26 -33.79 20.47 -14.04
CA ALA A 26 -32.75 20.66 -15.04
C ALA A 26 -31.34 20.74 -14.43
N ARG A 27 -30.58 19.66 -14.59
CA ARG A 27 -29.11 19.67 -14.55
C ARG A 27 -28.61 19.76 -16.00
N PRO A 28 -27.58 20.56 -16.31
CA PRO A 28 -27.08 20.67 -17.67
C PRO A 28 -26.70 19.29 -18.18
N GLY A 29 -27.35 18.90 -19.27
CA GLY A 29 -27.20 17.58 -19.85
C GLY A 29 -25.76 17.34 -20.28
N PHE A 30 -25.17 16.26 -19.77
CA PHE A 30 -24.16 15.54 -20.53
C PHE A 30 -24.91 14.80 -21.63
N ARG A 31 -25.30 15.53 -22.68
CA ARG A 31 -25.72 14.92 -23.94
C ARG A 31 -24.45 14.28 -24.50
N ALA A 32 -24.28 12.99 -24.28
CA ALA A 32 -23.43 12.15 -25.12
C ALA A 32 -24.09 12.10 -26.50
N GLN A 33 -23.95 13.21 -27.25
CA GLN A 33 -24.29 13.27 -28.65
C GLN A 33 -22.99 12.93 -29.38
N GLY A 34 -22.83 11.66 -29.69
CA GLY A 34 -21.68 11.14 -30.39
C GLY A 34 -21.96 9.69 -30.77
N ASP A 35 -22.31 9.52 -32.04
CA ASP A 35 -22.36 8.26 -32.76
C ASP A 35 -20.94 7.66 -32.80
N GLY A 36 -20.54 7.08 -31.66
CA GLY A 36 -19.18 6.70 -31.37
C GLY A 36 -19.16 5.40 -30.59
N ASP A 37 -18.32 4.49 -31.06
CA ASP A 37 -18.05 3.18 -30.46
C ASP A 37 -17.88 3.32 -28.92
N PRO A 38 -18.73 2.68 -28.09
CA PRO A 38 -18.70 2.85 -26.63
C PRO A 38 -17.33 2.48 -26.02
N GLU A 39 -16.58 1.61 -26.70
CA GLU A 39 -15.20 1.27 -26.35
C GLU A 39 -14.26 2.48 -26.48
N ARG A 40 -14.39 3.28 -27.54
CA ARG A 40 -13.62 4.52 -27.72
C ARG A 40 -13.93 5.54 -26.61
N SER A 41 -15.19 5.62 -26.19
CA SER A 41 -15.60 6.53 -25.12
C SER A 41 -14.99 6.14 -23.76
N LEU A 42 -14.93 4.85 -23.42
CA LEU A 42 -14.33 4.38 -22.18
C LEU A 42 -12.80 4.52 -22.18
N GLU A 43 -12.15 4.22 -23.31
CA GLU A 43 -10.72 4.44 -23.49
C GLU A 43 -10.33 5.92 -23.33
N ASP A 44 -11.15 6.83 -23.87
CA ASP A 44 -10.93 8.27 -23.75
C ASP A 44 -11.06 8.74 -22.29
N LEU A 45 -12.08 8.25 -21.57
CA LEU A 45 -12.23 8.53 -20.13
C LEU A 45 -11.05 8.00 -19.30
N LEU A 46 -10.58 6.79 -19.59
CA LEU A 46 -9.39 6.23 -18.92
C LEU A 46 -8.13 7.05 -19.24
N ARG A 47 -7.99 7.52 -20.48
CA ARG A 47 -6.86 8.36 -20.89
C ARG A 47 -6.89 9.70 -20.15
N GLN A 48 -8.06 10.33 -20.06
CA GLN A 48 -8.24 11.57 -19.32
C GLN A 48 -7.93 11.40 -17.83
N ALA A 49 -8.48 10.36 -17.19
CA ALA A 49 -8.22 10.07 -15.78
C ALA A 49 -6.73 9.82 -15.49
N ARG A 50 -6.00 9.16 -16.39
CA ARG A 50 -4.55 8.98 -16.29
C ARG A 50 -3.80 10.31 -16.38
N ALA A 51 -4.19 11.18 -17.32
CA ALA A 51 -3.57 12.49 -17.48
C ALA A 51 -3.79 13.39 -16.24
N GLU A 52 -5.01 13.39 -15.68
CA GLU A 52 -5.33 14.12 -14.47
C GLU A 52 -4.53 13.62 -13.27
N ARG A 53 -4.44 12.29 -13.09
CA ARG A 53 -3.60 11.68 -12.06
C ARG A 53 -2.14 12.12 -12.21
N ASP A 54 -1.58 12.04 -13.41
CA ASP A 54 -0.17 12.36 -13.64
C ASP A 54 0.11 13.84 -13.36
N GLN A 55 -0.84 14.73 -13.65
CA GLN A 55 -0.76 16.15 -13.32
C GLN A 55 -0.82 16.41 -11.80
N ILE A 56 -1.66 15.69 -11.06
CA ILE A 56 -1.71 15.77 -9.59
C ILE A 56 -0.38 15.29 -9.01
N LEU A 57 0.10 14.14 -9.47
CA LEU A 57 1.37 13.58 -9.01
C LEU A 57 2.54 14.53 -9.29
N SER A 58 2.59 15.15 -10.47
CA SER A 58 3.68 16.10 -10.79
C SER A 58 3.70 17.31 -9.87
N LYS A 59 2.53 17.81 -9.44
CA LYS A 59 2.42 18.94 -8.50
C LYS A 59 2.87 18.54 -7.09
N LEU A 60 2.68 17.29 -6.69
CA LEU A 60 2.99 16.80 -5.35
C LEU A 60 4.44 16.33 -5.18
N ARG A 61 5.13 15.95 -6.26
CA ARG A 61 6.51 15.40 -6.23
C ARG A 61 7.47 16.24 -5.41
N ALA A 62 7.59 17.54 -5.69
CA ALA A 62 8.54 18.40 -5.00
C ALA A 62 8.29 18.47 -3.49
N ASN A 63 7.02 18.52 -3.07
CA ASN A 63 6.67 18.51 -1.64
C ASN A 63 7.01 17.18 -0.98
N VAL A 64 6.73 16.06 -1.66
CA VAL A 64 7.07 14.72 -1.17
C VAL A 64 8.58 14.56 -1.02
N GLU A 65 9.36 14.96 -2.03
CA GLU A 65 10.83 14.88 -2.01
C GLU A 65 11.44 15.69 -0.84
N VAL A 66 10.94 16.90 -0.60
CA VAL A 66 11.38 17.72 0.54
C VAL A 66 11.12 17.02 1.87
N ILE A 67 9.92 16.46 2.06
CA ILE A 67 9.57 15.78 3.33
C ILE A 67 10.38 14.49 3.49
N LEU A 68 10.63 13.74 2.41
CA LEU A 68 11.48 12.54 2.44
C LEU A 68 12.91 12.86 2.89
N GLY A 69 13.49 13.97 2.42
CA GLY A 69 14.81 14.43 2.87
C GLY A 69 14.83 14.85 4.34
N GLN A 70 13.74 15.44 4.83
CA GLN A 70 13.58 15.77 6.26
C GLN A 70 13.51 14.50 7.12
N MET A 71 12.74 13.48 6.70
CA MET A 71 12.64 12.19 7.38
C MET A 71 14.00 11.49 7.48
N GLU A 72 14.75 11.47 6.38
CA GLU A 72 16.08 10.85 6.32
C GLU A 72 17.08 11.52 7.27
N SER A 73 17.01 12.84 7.38
CA SER A 73 17.85 13.63 8.28
C SER A 73 17.45 13.46 9.76
N ALA A 74 16.16 13.26 10.03
CA ALA A 74 15.59 13.12 11.37
C ALA A 74 15.68 11.67 11.88
N THR A 75 16.89 11.16 12.16
CA THR A 75 16.99 9.80 12.74
C THR A 75 16.34 9.74 14.15
N VAL A 76 15.58 8.67 14.45
CA VAL A 76 14.81 8.51 15.73
C VAL A 76 15.65 8.68 17.00
N ARG A 77 16.93 8.33 16.97
CA ARG A 77 17.82 8.50 18.13
C ARG A 77 18.16 9.97 18.42
N VAL A 78 17.92 10.86 17.47
CA VAL A 78 18.34 12.25 17.53
C VAL A 78 17.13 13.17 17.62
N ARG A 79 16.05 12.94 16.86
CA ARG A 79 14.91 13.89 16.75
C ARG A 79 13.54 13.22 16.51
N PRO A 80 12.97 12.52 17.51
CA PRO A 80 11.70 11.78 17.36
C PRO A 80 10.49 12.68 17.04
N GLU A 81 10.45 13.91 17.56
CA GLU A 81 9.37 14.86 17.29
C GLU A 81 9.37 15.35 15.85
N GLU A 82 10.55 15.57 15.27
CA GLU A 82 10.70 15.97 13.86
C GLU A 82 10.23 14.84 12.93
N ALA A 83 10.61 13.59 13.22
CA ALA A 83 10.13 12.44 12.46
C ALA A 83 8.60 12.31 12.48
N LEU A 84 7.98 12.45 13.67
CA LEU A 84 6.52 12.45 13.81
C LEU A 84 5.87 13.60 13.03
N LYS A 85 6.47 14.79 13.07
CA LYS A 85 5.99 15.97 12.34
C LYS A 85 6.04 15.74 10.83
N SER A 86 7.16 15.26 10.30
CA SER A 86 7.30 14.93 8.88
C SER A 86 6.32 13.84 8.44
N ARG A 87 6.08 12.82 9.28
CA ARG A 87 5.05 11.80 9.01
C ARG A 87 3.66 12.41 8.89
N LYS A 88 3.25 13.23 9.86
CA LYS A 88 1.95 13.93 9.82
C LYS A 88 1.82 14.84 8.60
N GLN A 89 2.89 15.56 8.24
CA GLN A 89 2.91 16.39 7.04
C GLN A 89 2.73 15.56 5.77
N MET A 90 3.41 14.41 5.67
CA MET A 90 3.26 13.50 4.53
C MET A 90 1.84 12.96 4.44
N VAL A 91 1.26 12.49 5.56
CA VAL A 91 -0.12 11.97 5.60
C VAL A 91 -1.15 13.06 5.24
N ALA A 92 -0.91 14.31 5.64
CA ALA A 92 -1.78 15.44 5.31
C ALA A 92 -1.81 15.79 3.81
N LEU A 93 -0.86 15.31 3.00
CA LEU A 93 -0.91 15.47 1.54
C LEU A 93 -1.95 14.56 0.87
N GLY A 94 -2.47 13.55 1.58
CA GLY A 94 -3.54 12.68 1.09
C GLY A 94 -3.08 11.38 0.42
N PRO A 95 -4.01 10.44 0.18
CA PRO A 95 -3.72 9.10 -0.37
C PRO A 95 -3.20 9.12 -1.82
N GLU A 96 -3.30 10.24 -2.52
CA GLU A 96 -2.84 10.44 -3.90
C GLU A 96 -1.32 10.37 -4.01
N ILE A 97 -0.58 10.66 -2.93
CA ILE A 97 0.89 10.57 -2.93
C ILE A 97 1.41 9.13 -2.88
N ALA A 98 0.55 8.16 -2.54
CA ALA A 98 0.97 6.80 -2.25
C ALA A 98 1.84 6.15 -3.36
N PRO A 99 1.55 6.34 -4.68
CA PRO A 99 2.41 5.85 -5.75
C PRO A 99 3.82 6.46 -5.76
N LEU A 100 3.99 7.71 -5.32
CA LEU A 100 5.30 8.39 -5.26
C LEU A 100 6.20 7.81 -4.17
N LEU A 101 5.61 7.20 -3.15
CA LEU A 101 6.32 6.68 -1.99
C LEU A 101 6.81 5.23 -2.18
N LEU A 102 6.36 4.55 -3.24
CA LEU A 102 6.65 3.12 -3.46
C LEU A 102 8.15 2.85 -3.63
N THR A 103 8.87 3.73 -4.31
CA THR A 103 10.32 3.60 -4.50
C THR A 103 11.06 3.77 -3.17
N SER A 104 10.56 4.64 -2.29
CA SER A 104 11.16 4.91 -0.97
C SER A 104 11.03 3.76 0.03
N LEU A 105 10.23 2.72 -0.25
CA LEU A 105 10.17 1.49 0.54
C LEU A 105 11.44 0.64 0.42
N ARG A 106 12.24 0.88 -0.62
CA ARG A 106 13.44 0.13 -0.95
C ARG A 106 14.66 1.02 -0.70
N PRO A 107 15.34 0.87 0.45
CA PRO A 107 16.44 1.77 0.80
C PRO A 107 17.70 1.55 -0.07
N GLY A 108 17.81 0.43 -0.79
CA GLY A 108 18.93 0.11 -1.70
C GLY A 108 19.89 -0.94 -1.11
N PRO A 109 20.95 -1.32 -1.84
CA PRO A 109 21.80 -2.46 -1.49
C PRO A 109 22.75 -2.22 -0.29
N ASP A 110 23.18 -0.97 -0.06
CA ASP A 110 23.96 -0.59 1.13
C ASP A 110 23.44 0.73 1.70
N PRO A 111 22.26 0.71 2.36
CA PRO A 111 21.61 1.93 2.77
C PRO A 111 22.18 2.45 4.07
N SER A 112 22.38 3.77 4.10
CA SER A 112 22.68 4.52 5.31
C SER A 112 21.58 4.35 6.38
N ARG A 113 21.90 4.71 7.62
CA ARG A 113 20.91 4.67 8.71
C ARG A 113 19.71 5.59 8.43
N GLY A 114 19.93 6.74 7.79
CA GLY A 114 18.88 7.67 7.40
C GLY A 114 17.93 7.06 6.37
N GLU A 115 18.47 6.39 5.34
CA GLU A 115 17.66 5.77 4.28
C GLU A 115 16.80 4.62 4.80
N ARG A 116 17.35 3.76 5.66
CA ARG A 116 16.57 2.70 6.33
C ARG A 116 15.48 3.29 7.21
N PHE A 117 15.79 4.37 7.92
CA PHE A 117 14.84 5.07 8.78
C PHE A 117 13.70 5.70 7.96
N ARG A 118 14.04 6.42 6.88
CA ARG A 118 13.07 6.98 5.92
C ARG A 118 12.16 5.88 5.37
N ALA A 119 12.71 4.74 4.95
CA ALA A 119 11.91 3.63 4.44
C ALA A 119 10.92 3.09 5.49
N MET A 120 11.34 3.00 6.75
CA MET A 120 10.47 2.60 7.86
C MET A 120 9.35 3.62 8.13
N GLU A 121 9.64 4.92 8.10
CA GLU A 121 8.60 5.95 8.26
C GLU A 121 7.65 5.98 7.08
N VAL A 122 8.13 5.76 5.86
CA VAL A 122 7.29 5.63 4.66
C VAL A 122 6.33 4.44 4.77
N VAL A 123 6.77 3.31 5.35
CA VAL A 123 5.85 2.21 5.69
C VAL A 123 4.72 2.70 6.58
N GLN A 124 5.00 3.49 7.63
CA GLN A 124 3.96 4.01 8.52
C GLN A 124 3.02 4.97 7.80
N VAL A 125 3.55 5.90 6.99
CA VAL A 125 2.74 6.81 6.16
C VAL A 125 1.78 6.01 5.28
N LEU A 126 2.27 5.02 4.54
CA LEU A 126 1.42 4.27 3.60
C LEU A 126 0.36 3.43 4.32
N ARG A 127 0.67 2.89 5.50
CA ARG A 127 -0.30 2.19 6.36
C ARG A 127 -1.36 3.13 6.93
N GLU A 128 -1.03 4.39 7.20
CA GLU A 128 -2.00 5.41 7.62
C GLU A 128 -2.88 5.87 6.43
N LEU A 129 -2.30 6.04 5.24
CA LEU A 129 -3.02 6.46 4.04
C LEU A 129 -4.00 5.41 3.50
N ARG A 130 -3.68 4.12 3.64
CA ARG A 130 -4.48 2.96 3.18
C ARG A 130 -5.01 3.13 1.74
N SER A 131 -4.16 3.62 0.84
CA SER A 131 -4.56 3.92 -0.54
C SER A 131 -4.83 2.62 -1.31
N PRO A 132 -6.05 2.42 -1.87
CA PRO A 132 -6.38 1.21 -2.65
C PRO A 132 -5.64 1.16 -4.01
N SER A 133 -4.99 2.25 -4.41
CA SER A 133 -4.35 2.39 -5.73
C SER A 133 -3.01 1.65 -5.86
N ILE A 134 -2.39 1.25 -4.73
CA ILE A 134 -1.03 0.70 -4.70
C ILE A 134 -0.94 -0.79 -4.37
N GLY A 135 -2.03 -1.45 -3.96
CA GLY A 135 -2.01 -2.84 -3.48
C GLY A 135 -1.31 -3.82 -4.44
N MET A 136 -1.66 -3.79 -5.73
CA MET A 136 -1.03 -4.68 -6.71
C MET A 136 0.46 -4.37 -6.96
N GLN A 137 0.86 -3.10 -6.85
CA GLN A 137 2.27 -2.69 -7.00
C GLN A 137 3.11 -3.10 -5.80
N LEU A 138 2.53 -3.01 -4.59
CA LEU A 138 3.12 -3.55 -3.38
C LEU A 138 3.25 -5.07 -3.45
N LEU A 139 2.23 -5.78 -3.97
CA LEU A 139 2.30 -7.23 -4.15
C LEU A 139 3.39 -7.64 -5.14
N ALA A 140 3.51 -6.95 -6.27
CA ALA A 140 4.62 -7.17 -7.19
C ALA A 140 5.98 -6.90 -6.52
N SER A 141 6.04 -5.89 -5.64
CA SER A 141 7.25 -5.55 -4.88
C SER A 141 7.56 -6.52 -3.74
N SER A 142 6.58 -7.22 -3.18
CA SER A 142 6.83 -8.26 -2.16
C SER A 142 7.33 -9.57 -2.76
N GLN A 143 7.03 -9.81 -4.04
CA GLN A 143 7.47 -10.99 -4.79
C GLN A 143 8.91 -10.85 -5.33
N ARG A 144 9.40 -9.63 -5.55
CA ARG A 144 10.68 -9.38 -6.23
C ARG A 144 11.56 -8.36 -5.50
N GLY A 145 12.85 -8.39 -5.77
CA GLY A 145 13.83 -7.44 -5.23
C GLY A 145 14.46 -7.87 -3.91
N GLU A 146 15.08 -6.90 -3.23
CA GLU A 146 15.85 -7.13 -2.00
C GLU A 146 14.95 -7.42 -0.79
N ALA A 147 15.47 -8.21 0.16
CA ALA A 147 14.70 -8.70 1.30
C ALA A 147 14.04 -7.58 2.12
N GLU A 148 14.76 -6.48 2.40
CA GLU A 148 14.23 -5.37 3.19
C GLU A 148 13.07 -4.66 2.48
N GLY A 149 13.20 -4.41 1.18
CA GLY A 149 12.13 -3.84 0.35
C GLY A 149 10.88 -4.73 0.31
N ARG A 150 11.07 -6.06 0.18
CA ARG A 150 9.98 -7.03 0.21
C ARG A 150 9.25 -7.04 1.55
N VAL A 151 10.00 -7.02 2.67
CA VAL A 151 9.43 -6.93 4.02
C VAL A 151 8.64 -5.64 4.20
N ASN A 152 9.17 -4.50 3.74
CA ASN A 152 8.47 -3.22 3.84
C ASN A 152 7.17 -3.21 3.02
N ALA A 153 7.19 -3.75 1.80
CA ALA A 153 5.99 -3.89 0.98
C ALA A 153 4.91 -4.75 1.68
N LEU A 154 5.30 -5.89 2.27
CA LEU A 154 4.40 -6.76 3.03
C LEU A 154 3.80 -6.06 4.26
N ARG A 155 4.59 -5.26 4.98
CA ARG A 155 4.11 -4.47 6.12
C ARG A 155 3.05 -3.44 5.72
N VAL A 156 3.16 -2.87 4.52
CA VAL A 156 2.12 -1.95 3.99
C VAL A 156 0.89 -2.74 3.53
N LEU A 157 1.08 -3.84 2.79
CA LEU A 157 0.00 -4.72 2.33
C LEU A 157 -0.86 -5.25 3.47
N ALA A 158 -0.28 -5.48 4.63
CA ALA A 158 -0.98 -5.95 5.82
C ALA A 158 -2.20 -5.08 6.22
N THR A 159 -2.26 -3.83 5.76
CA THR A 159 -3.36 -2.88 6.04
C THR A 159 -4.16 -2.48 4.79
N ASP A 160 -3.97 -3.20 3.67
CA ASP A 160 -4.65 -2.91 2.40
C ASP A 160 -6.18 -2.88 2.60
N PRO A 161 -6.88 -1.88 2.04
CA PRO A 161 -8.34 -1.80 2.17
C PRO A 161 -9.09 -2.91 1.41
N ASN A 162 -8.45 -3.62 0.48
CA ASN A 162 -9.04 -4.69 -0.35
C ASN A 162 -8.30 -6.03 -0.13
N PRO A 163 -8.41 -6.65 1.06
CA PRO A 163 -7.65 -7.84 1.42
C PRO A 163 -7.85 -9.00 0.43
N GLU A 164 -9.07 -9.18 -0.08
CA GLU A 164 -9.44 -10.21 -1.05
C GLU A 164 -8.64 -10.14 -2.36
N ARG A 165 -8.10 -8.96 -2.71
CA ARG A 165 -7.33 -8.78 -3.94
C ARG A 165 -5.87 -9.17 -3.81
N VAL A 166 -5.32 -9.14 -2.59
CA VAL A 166 -3.87 -9.29 -2.35
C VAL A 166 -3.54 -10.57 -1.60
N MET A 167 -4.51 -11.15 -0.88
CA MET A 167 -4.29 -12.25 0.06
C MET A 167 -3.63 -13.48 -0.57
N ASP A 168 -4.12 -13.97 -1.71
CA ASP A 168 -3.53 -15.15 -2.37
C ASP A 168 -2.11 -14.87 -2.87
N GLY A 169 -1.85 -13.65 -3.30
CA GLY A 169 -0.50 -13.21 -3.63
C GLY A 169 0.44 -13.24 -2.42
N VAL A 170 -0.04 -12.81 -1.25
CA VAL A 170 0.75 -12.86 0.00
C VAL A 170 0.98 -14.31 0.45
N ARG A 171 0.01 -15.23 0.27
CA ARG A 171 0.20 -16.68 0.52
C ARG A 171 1.33 -17.24 -0.31
N THR A 172 1.35 -16.90 -1.60
CA THR A 172 2.39 -17.33 -2.53
C THR A 172 3.77 -16.86 -2.03
N VAL A 173 3.87 -15.61 -1.58
CA VAL A 173 5.11 -15.08 -0.99
C VAL A 173 5.51 -15.83 0.29
N HIS A 174 4.57 -16.17 1.18
CA HIS A 174 4.86 -16.97 2.38
C HIS A 174 5.46 -18.33 2.02
N ALA A 175 4.83 -19.06 1.10
CA ALA A 175 5.26 -20.40 0.71
C ALA A 175 6.68 -20.43 0.10
N GLU A 176 7.02 -19.44 -0.72
CA GLU A 176 8.26 -19.44 -1.52
C GLU A 176 9.43 -18.70 -0.87
N ALA A 177 9.17 -17.81 0.09
CA ALA A 177 10.20 -16.92 0.61
C ALA A 177 11.13 -17.56 1.65
N GLN A 178 12.30 -16.94 1.81
CA GLN A 178 13.23 -17.20 2.91
C GLN A 178 12.68 -16.67 4.24
N ALA A 179 13.20 -17.18 5.37
CA ALA A 179 12.68 -16.97 6.72
C ALA A 179 12.23 -15.52 7.03
N GLY A 180 13.08 -14.50 6.81
CA GLY A 180 12.74 -13.12 7.15
C GLY A 180 11.55 -12.54 6.36
N VAL A 181 11.45 -12.85 5.07
CA VAL A 181 10.34 -12.40 4.23
C VAL A 181 9.10 -13.28 4.45
N ARG A 182 9.29 -14.59 4.70
CA ARG A 182 8.23 -15.54 5.06
C ARG A 182 7.51 -15.10 6.33
N THR A 183 8.24 -14.75 7.40
CA THR A 183 7.64 -14.23 8.63
C THR A 183 6.85 -12.94 8.38
N ALA A 184 7.38 -12.03 7.57
CA ALA A 184 6.66 -10.80 7.22
C ALA A 184 5.37 -11.08 6.44
N ALA A 185 5.37 -12.07 5.55
CA ALA A 185 4.19 -12.49 4.79
C ALA A 185 3.14 -13.13 5.71
N LEU A 186 3.56 -13.98 6.66
CA LEU A 186 2.66 -14.57 7.64
C LEU A 186 2.00 -13.51 8.53
N LEU A 187 2.77 -12.52 8.99
CA LEU A 187 2.22 -11.39 9.76
C LEU A 187 1.25 -10.54 8.93
N ALA A 188 1.51 -10.37 7.64
CA ALA A 188 0.59 -9.68 6.74
C ALA A 188 -0.72 -10.47 6.57
N LEU A 189 -0.65 -11.80 6.36
CA LEU A 189 -1.83 -12.67 6.28
C LEU A 189 -2.66 -12.63 7.57
N ALA A 190 -2.00 -12.56 8.73
CA ALA A 190 -2.69 -12.42 10.01
C ALA A 190 -3.49 -11.12 10.09
N GLN A 191 -2.90 -9.99 9.67
CA GLN A 191 -3.57 -8.68 9.70
C GLN A 191 -4.66 -8.55 8.63
N LEU A 192 -4.50 -9.22 7.49
CA LEU A 192 -5.51 -9.29 6.42
C LEU A 192 -6.71 -10.18 6.79
N GLY A 193 -6.62 -10.94 7.88
CA GLY A 193 -7.70 -11.83 8.35
C GLY A 193 -7.77 -13.15 7.59
N SER A 194 -6.62 -13.73 7.24
CA SER A 194 -6.58 -15.00 6.50
C SER A 194 -7.29 -16.13 7.26
N PRO A 195 -8.25 -16.85 6.62
CA PRO A 195 -9.06 -17.86 7.29
C PRO A 195 -8.30 -19.13 7.73
N ASP A 196 -7.18 -19.42 7.06
CA ASP A 196 -6.31 -20.59 7.28
C ASP A 196 -5.05 -20.26 8.11
N LEU A 197 -5.03 -19.12 8.80
CA LEU A 197 -3.85 -18.66 9.55
C LEU A 197 -3.35 -19.70 10.55
N SER A 198 -4.25 -20.45 11.21
CA SER A 198 -3.90 -21.50 12.16
C SER A 198 -3.14 -22.65 11.51
N GLU A 199 -3.53 -23.04 10.29
CA GLU A 199 -2.87 -24.11 9.53
C GLU A 199 -1.48 -23.67 9.09
N LEU A 200 -1.36 -22.43 8.60
CA LEU A 200 -0.08 -21.85 8.19
C LEU A 200 0.90 -21.73 9.37
N LEU A 201 0.41 -21.30 10.54
CA LEU A 201 1.22 -21.24 11.76
C LEU A 201 1.69 -22.64 12.19
N ALA A 202 0.81 -23.64 12.19
CA ALA A 202 1.16 -25.01 12.54
C ALA A 202 2.23 -25.59 11.61
N ALA A 203 2.11 -25.34 10.30
CA ALA A 203 3.10 -25.76 9.31
C ALA A 203 4.47 -25.12 9.54
N ASP A 204 4.52 -23.83 9.86
CA ASP A 204 5.78 -23.13 10.16
C ASP A 204 6.43 -23.65 11.46
N PHE A 205 5.65 -23.92 12.51
CA PHE A 205 6.18 -24.50 13.76
C PHE A 205 6.75 -25.91 13.56
N ALA A 206 6.06 -26.76 12.79
CA ALA A 206 6.54 -28.11 12.48
C ALA A 206 7.90 -28.09 11.76
N GLN A 207 8.15 -27.11 10.88
CA GLN A 207 9.45 -26.94 10.23
C GLN A 207 10.57 -26.58 11.22
N VAL A 208 10.28 -25.80 12.27
CA VAL A 208 11.28 -25.40 13.28
C VAL A 208 11.72 -26.59 14.14
N GLU A 209 10.79 -27.46 14.54
CA GLU A 209 11.07 -28.66 15.34
C GLU A 209 11.97 -29.64 14.57
N ILE A 210 11.70 -29.84 13.27
CA ILE A 210 12.50 -30.73 12.41
C ILE A 210 13.94 -30.23 12.27
N VAL A 211 14.15 -28.91 12.12
CA VAL A 211 15.49 -28.32 12.00
C VAL A 211 16.30 -28.49 13.30
N HIS A 212 15.67 -28.31 14.46
CA HIS A 212 16.38 -28.48 15.75
C HIS A 212 16.76 -29.95 15.98
N ILE A 213 15.87 -30.90 15.73
CA ILE A 213 16.16 -32.34 15.90
C ILE A 213 17.24 -32.80 14.93
N GLY A 214 17.20 -32.38 13.66
CA GLY A 214 18.23 -32.73 12.67
C GLY A 214 19.62 -32.18 13.01
N SER A 215 19.69 -30.99 13.61
CA SER A 215 20.96 -30.39 14.05
C SER A 215 21.57 -31.09 15.27
N LEU A 216 20.72 -31.54 16.21
CA LEU A 216 21.14 -32.31 17.37
C LEU A 216 21.64 -33.72 16.99
N LEU A 217 21.00 -34.37 16.02
CA LEU A 217 21.43 -35.69 15.53
C LEU A 217 22.75 -35.64 14.76
N LYS A 218 23.05 -34.55 14.04
CA LYS A 218 24.35 -34.33 13.39
C LYS A 218 25.49 -34.05 14.36
N GLY A 219 25.21 -33.55 15.56
CA GLY A 219 26.21 -33.37 16.61
C GLY A 219 26.54 -34.64 17.39
N LEU A 220 25.83 -35.74 17.14
CA LEU A 220 25.98 -37.03 17.81
C LEU A 220 26.58 -38.13 16.91
N ALA A 221 26.92 -37.81 15.65
CA ALA A 221 27.58 -38.69 14.69
C ALA A 221 29.01 -38.22 14.42
#